data_AF-V9DC43-F1
#
_entry.id   AF-V9DC43-F1
#
_cell.length_a   1.000
_cell.length_b   1.000
_cell.length_c   1.000
_cell.angle_alpha   90.00
_cell.angle_beta   90.00
_cell.angle_gamma   90.00
#
_symmetry.space_group_name_H-M   'P 1'
#
loop_
_entity.id
_entity.type
_entity.pdbx_description
1 polymer ?
#
loop_
_entity_poly.entity_id
_entity_poly.type
_entity_poly.pdbx_seq_one_letter_code
_entity_poly.pdbx_strand_id
1 'polypeptide(L)'
;MEVRRAAFTTSTSSPHTLFAIIYAGACYRSYFKDAVPGDNLLQLQAKQQALAHLREAVQQADGNPTDEMLMTIALLAIHGSVQPLKPPRFTAPLYRDNEFYSNVKFDQTHLRALRTLVGQRGGLKKLGIHGLSNIISMIDTFQSLMCLNKPRFEPLFSASALSAVLQETWDDVTWTRFGKQEDGFQFLDNYEDGFRLRRIIFQTRILLETYSLFLRNPRQAPDLMVAVHTRRSLQHAALLLDHRAECLFEAARLAAIIFLAELGWTLPVVGGFQDTATALLLRTLKECGLQQCWQTHPDFLIWATVMGGLAAHQTPRLRDFAELLGEASLPVTKDSWLQVKSLSLKFLPFEYELTGTCHAFWDEACDLLSGELVT
;
A
#
# COMPACT_ATOMS: atom_id res chain seq x y z
N MET A 1 -1.70 -23.69 -1.19
CA MET A 1 -1.22 -24.84 -1.99
C MET A 1 -1.76 -24.79 -3.43
N GLU A 2 -3.00 -24.36 -3.64
CA GLU A 2 -3.67 -24.35 -4.94
C GLU A 2 -3.08 -23.36 -5.97
N VAL A 3 -2.68 -22.15 -5.55
CA VAL A 3 -2.02 -21.18 -6.46
C VAL A 3 -0.71 -21.72 -7.04
N ARG A 4 0.11 -22.39 -6.22
CA ARG A 4 1.36 -23.03 -6.69
C ARG A 4 1.09 -24.17 -7.66
N ARG A 5 0.05 -24.99 -7.37
CA ARG A 5 -0.37 -26.07 -8.27
C ARG A 5 -0.85 -25.49 -9.61
N ALA A 6 -1.70 -24.47 -9.59
CA ALA A 6 -2.18 -23.80 -10.80
C ALA A 6 -1.01 -23.23 -11.62
N ALA A 7 -0.07 -22.53 -10.99
CA ALA A 7 1.12 -22.01 -11.67
C ALA A 7 1.98 -23.12 -12.31
N PHE A 8 2.14 -24.25 -11.64
CA PHE A 8 2.88 -25.41 -12.18
C PHE A 8 2.13 -26.08 -13.35
N THR A 9 0.84 -26.35 -13.19
CA THR A 9 0.03 -26.94 -14.27
C THR A 9 0.04 -26.02 -15.50
N THR A 10 -0.14 -24.72 -15.31
CA THR A 10 -0.08 -23.74 -16.39
C THR A 10 1.29 -23.66 -17.05
N SER A 11 2.39 -23.74 -16.29
CA SER A 11 3.73 -23.70 -16.87
C SER A 11 4.03 -24.95 -17.70
N THR A 12 3.49 -26.11 -17.33
CA THR A 12 3.64 -27.34 -18.12
C THR A 12 2.86 -27.32 -19.43
N SER A 13 1.76 -26.56 -19.51
CA SER A 13 0.92 -26.46 -20.72
C SER A 13 1.27 -25.29 -21.63
N SER A 14 2.04 -24.31 -21.15
CA SER A 14 2.32 -23.07 -21.87
C SER A 14 3.80 -22.65 -21.76
N PRO A 15 4.58 -22.75 -22.86
CA PRO A 15 6.00 -22.38 -22.86
C PRO A 15 6.25 -20.92 -22.46
N HIS A 16 5.42 -19.99 -22.93
CA HIS A 16 5.56 -18.58 -22.59
C HIS A 16 5.37 -18.32 -21.09
N THR A 17 4.45 -19.05 -20.44
CA THR A 17 4.23 -18.93 -19.01
C THR A 17 5.37 -19.55 -18.20
N LEU A 18 5.90 -20.70 -18.64
CA LEU A 18 7.07 -21.33 -18.02
C LEU A 18 8.26 -20.37 -17.98
N PHE A 19 8.63 -19.80 -19.12
CA PHE A 19 9.77 -18.90 -19.18
C PHE A 19 9.54 -17.59 -18.41
N ALA A 20 8.31 -17.09 -18.37
CA ALA A 20 7.98 -15.92 -17.54
C ALA A 20 8.12 -16.22 -16.03
N ILE A 21 7.76 -17.42 -15.58
CA ILE A 21 7.96 -17.85 -14.18
C ILE A 21 9.45 -18.01 -13.87
N ILE A 22 10.24 -18.59 -14.78
CA ILE A 22 11.70 -18.69 -14.62
C ILE A 22 12.32 -17.30 -14.53
N TYR A 23 11.90 -16.38 -15.41
CA TYR A 23 12.33 -14.99 -15.39
C TYR A 23 12.02 -14.31 -14.04
N ALA A 24 10.76 -14.38 -13.59
CA ALA A 24 10.32 -13.83 -12.32
C ALA A 24 11.16 -14.37 -11.14
N GLY A 25 11.34 -15.69 -11.08
CA GLY A 25 12.16 -16.33 -10.05
C GLY A 25 13.62 -15.88 -10.08
N ALA A 26 14.22 -15.73 -11.26
CA ALA A 26 15.59 -15.27 -11.41
C ALA A 26 15.77 -13.80 -11.01
N CYS A 27 14.80 -12.92 -11.29
CA CYS A 27 14.78 -11.54 -10.79
C CYS A 27 14.71 -11.50 -9.25
N TYR A 28 13.82 -12.30 -8.66
CA TYR A 28 13.64 -12.36 -7.22
C TYR A 28 14.90 -12.85 -6.49
N ARG A 29 15.53 -13.93 -6.98
CA ARG A 29 16.81 -14.44 -6.42
C ARG A 29 17.93 -13.41 -6.51
N SER A 30 18.03 -12.73 -7.66
CA SER A 30 19.05 -11.72 -7.89
C SER A 30 18.94 -10.54 -6.92
N TYR A 31 17.71 -10.14 -6.58
CA TYR A 31 17.45 -9.03 -5.65
C TYR A 31 17.92 -9.31 -4.22
N PHE A 32 17.61 -10.50 -3.67
CA PHE A 32 17.92 -10.85 -2.28
C PHE A 32 19.36 -11.34 -2.06
N LYS A 33 20.24 -11.18 -3.06
CA LYS A 33 21.65 -11.59 -3.01
C LYS A 33 21.87 -13.10 -2.81
N ASP A 34 20.86 -13.91 -3.11
CA ASP A 34 21.01 -15.35 -3.39
C ASP A 34 21.45 -15.58 -4.85
N ALA A 35 22.07 -14.56 -5.46
CA ALA A 35 22.35 -14.48 -6.88
C ALA A 35 23.57 -15.34 -7.23
N VAL A 36 23.40 -16.29 -8.14
CA VAL A 36 24.51 -17.11 -8.65
C VAL A 36 25.14 -16.42 -9.86
N PRO A 37 26.46 -16.50 -10.08
CA PRO A 37 27.07 -16.07 -11.33
C PRO A 37 26.33 -16.69 -12.52
N GLY A 38 25.65 -15.86 -13.32
CA GLY A 38 24.81 -16.30 -14.44
C GLY A 38 23.32 -15.94 -14.33
N ASP A 39 22.82 -15.47 -13.18
CA ASP A 39 21.40 -15.08 -13.05
C ASP A 39 21.01 -13.96 -14.04
N ASN A 40 21.90 -13.02 -14.34
CA ASN A 40 21.63 -11.99 -15.36
C ASN A 40 21.44 -12.59 -16.77
N LEU A 41 22.23 -13.61 -17.11
CA LEU A 41 22.09 -14.31 -18.38
C LEU A 41 20.79 -15.13 -18.41
N LEU A 42 20.48 -15.83 -17.32
CA LEU A 42 19.23 -16.57 -17.17
C LEU A 42 18.01 -15.65 -17.27
N GLN A 43 18.03 -14.50 -16.61
CA GLN A 43 16.97 -13.49 -16.70
C GLN A 43 16.77 -13.03 -18.13
N LEU A 44 17.86 -12.71 -18.85
CA LEU A 44 17.79 -12.26 -20.23
C LEU A 44 17.24 -13.35 -21.16
N GLN A 45 17.77 -14.57 -21.06
CA GLN A 45 17.35 -15.73 -21.87
C GLN A 45 15.89 -16.08 -21.61
N ALA A 46 15.49 -16.21 -20.35
CA ALA A 46 14.12 -16.53 -19.98
C ALA A 46 13.14 -15.44 -20.43
N LYS A 47 13.49 -14.15 -20.29
CA LYS A 47 12.66 -13.05 -20.79
C LYS A 47 12.52 -13.10 -22.32
N GLN A 48 13.61 -13.34 -23.05
CA GLN A 48 13.58 -13.46 -24.51
C GLN A 48 12.71 -14.64 -24.97
N GLN A 49 12.85 -15.80 -24.34
CA GLN A 49 12.05 -16.99 -24.65
C GLN A 49 10.57 -16.79 -24.31
N ALA A 50 10.26 -16.17 -23.16
CA ALA A 50 8.89 -15.82 -22.80
C ALA A 50 8.25 -14.91 -23.84
N LEU A 51 8.96 -13.87 -24.30
CA LEU A 51 8.47 -12.94 -25.32
C LEU A 51 8.31 -13.59 -26.70
N ALA A 52 9.23 -14.47 -27.10
CA ALA A 52 9.15 -15.19 -28.37
C ALA A 52 7.89 -16.07 -28.42
N HIS A 53 7.72 -16.95 -27.44
CA HIS A 53 6.55 -17.82 -27.37
C HIS A 53 5.25 -17.07 -27.12
N LEU A 54 5.28 -15.95 -26.37
CA LEU A 54 4.09 -15.13 -26.19
C LEU A 54 3.65 -14.49 -27.51
N ARG A 55 4.57 -14.05 -28.36
CA ARG A 55 4.23 -13.48 -29.68
C ARG A 55 3.55 -14.52 -30.57
N GLU A 56 4.08 -15.74 -30.61
CA GLU A 56 3.47 -16.85 -31.34
C GLU A 56 2.05 -17.14 -30.82
N ALA A 57 1.89 -17.22 -29.48
CA ALA A 57 0.58 -17.44 -28.86
C ALA A 57 -0.42 -16.31 -29.17
N VAL A 58 0.02 -15.05 -29.13
CA VAL A 58 -0.81 -13.90 -29.51
C VAL A 58 -1.27 -13.97 -30.96
N GLN A 59 -0.39 -14.38 -31.88
CA GLN A 59 -0.74 -14.54 -33.30
C GLN A 59 -1.76 -15.66 -33.50
N GLN A 60 -1.60 -16.78 -32.80
CA GLN A 60 -2.51 -17.93 -32.89
C GLN A 60 -3.88 -17.67 -32.24
N ALA A 61 -3.93 -16.81 -31.22
CA ALA A 61 -5.13 -16.50 -30.48
C ALA A 61 -6.13 -15.61 -31.25
N ASP A 62 -5.73 -15.04 -32.39
CA ASP A 62 -6.57 -14.20 -33.26
C ASP A 62 -7.41 -13.15 -32.49
N GLY A 63 -6.74 -12.40 -31.60
CA GLY A 63 -7.38 -11.36 -30.79
C GLY A 63 -8.10 -11.84 -29.53
N ASN A 64 -8.13 -13.14 -29.23
CA ASN A 64 -8.75 -13.71 -28.02
C ASN A 64 -7.70 -14.20 -27.01
N PRO A 65 -7.21 -13.34 -26.09
CA PRO A 65 -6.15 -13.72 -25.16
C PRO A 65 -6.60 -14.83 -24.18
N THR A 66 -5.76 -15.86 -24.00
CA THR A 66 -5.99 -16.88 -22.98
C THR A 66 -5.53 -16.42 -21.59
N ASP A 67 -5.95 -17.11 -20.54
CA ASP A 67 -5.53 -16.78 -19.17
C ASP A 67 -4.02 -16.98 -18.96
N GLU A 68 -3.40 -17.94 -19.63
CA GLU A 68 -1.95 -18.17 -19.61
C GLU A 68 -1.20 -16.99 -20.21
N MET A 69 -1.72 -16.41 -21.29
CA MET A 69 -1.15 -15.22 -21.91
C MET A 69 -1.24 -14.04 -20.94
N LEU A 70 -2.38 -13.86 -20.27
CA LEU A 70 -2.57 -12.82 -19.27
C LEU A 70 -1.64 -12.99 -18.06
N MET A 71 -1.46 -14.22 -17.57
CA MET A 71 -0.52 -14.55 -16.51
C MET A 71 0.92 -14.21 -16.92
N THR A 72 1.29 -14.56 -18.15
CA THR A 72 2.61 -14.24 -18.72
C THR A 72 2.84 -12.74 -18.79
N ILE A 73 1.87 -11.98 -19.32
CA ILE A 73 1.96 -10.52 -19.43
C ILE A 73 2.01 -9.89 -18.03
N ALA A 74 1.25 -10.40 -17.07
CA ALA A 74 1.28 -9.93 -15.68
C ALA A 74 2.67 -10.12 -15.05
N LEU A 75 3.29 -11.28 -15.23
CA LEU A 75 4.64 -11.54 -14.75
C LEU A 75 5.67 -10.64 -15.42
N LEU A 76 5.61 -10.47 -16.75
CA LEU A 76 6.50 -9.56 -17.48
C LEU A 76 6.31 -8.09 -17.06
N ALA A 77 5.08 -7.69 -16.72
CA ALA A 77 4.75 -6.35 -16.28
C ALA A 77 5.38 -6.00 -14.94
N ILE A 78 5.22 -6.84 -13.92
CA ILE A 78 5.74 -6.53 -12.58
C ILE A 78 7.24 -6.78 -12.40
N HIS A 79 7.86 -7.53 -13.33
CA HIS A 79 9.30 -7.75 -13.38
C HIS A 79 9.95 -6.88 -14.48
N GLY A 80 9.44 -5.66 -14.71
CA GLY A 80 9.87 -4.83 -15.84
C GLY A 80 11.37 -4.47 -15.84
N SER A 81 11.90 -4.13 -14.67
CA SER A 81 13.34 -3.86 -14.46
C SER A 81 14.08 -5.09 -13.94
N VAL A 82 15.24 -5.35 -14.54
CA VAL A 82 16.23 -6.35 -14.09
C VAL A 82 16.99 -5.85 -12.85
N GLN A 83 17.07 -4.52 -12.66
CA GLN A 83 17.77 -3.92 -11.54
C GLN A 83 16.79 -3.29 -10.56
N PRO A 84 16.88 -3.62 -9.26
CA PRO A 84 16.11 -2.94 -8.24
C PRO A 84 16.55 -1.48 -8.08
N LEU A 85 15.65 -0.62 -7.61
CA LEU A 85 15.94 0.79 -7.35
C LEU A 85 16.82 1.00 -6.12
N LYS A 86 16.67 0.14 -5.10
CA LYS A 86 17.38 0.20 -3.81
C LYS A 86 17.69 -1.22 -3.31
N PRO A 87 18.76 -1.45 -2.53
CA PRO A 87 19.00 -2.74 -1.89
C PRO A 87 17.87 -3.11 -0.91
N PRO A 88 17.63 -4.41 -0.66
CA PRO A 88 16.59 -4.85 0.27
C PRO A 88 16.86 -4.33 1.68
N ARG A 89 15.88 -3.64 2.25
CA ARG A 89 15.86 -3.18 3.66
C ARG A 89 15.50 -4.31 4.61
N PHE A 90 14.63 -5.21 4.16
CA PHE A 90 14.16 -6.36 4.93
C PHE A 90 14.41 -7.65 4.16
N THR A 91 15.06 -8.63 4.79
CA THR A 91 15.40 -9.93 4.19
C THR A 91 14.61 -11.10 4.79
N ALA A 92 13.81 -10.85 5.83
CA ALA A 92 12.99 -11.88 6.47
C ALA A 92 11.91 -12.38 5.50
N PRO A 93 11.65 -13.70 5.40
CA PRO A 93 10.77 -14.30 4.40
C PRO A 93 9.36 -13.68 4.33
N LEU A 94 8.79 -13.30 5.47
CA LEU A 94 7.46 -12.67 5.55
C LEU A 94 7.34 -11.37 4.75
N TYR A 95 8.47 -10.69 4.54
CA TYR A 95 8.54 -9.35 4.00
C TYR A 95 9.09 -9.30 2.58
N ARG A 96 9.73 -10.38 2.10
CA ARG A 96 10.47 -10.38 0.84
C ARG A 96 9.63 -10.00 -0.37
N ASP A 97 8.40 -10.51 -0.50
CA ASP A 97 7.57 -10.20 -1.66
C ASP A 97 7.26 -8.70 -1.77
N ASN A 98 6.88 -8.08 -0.66
CA ASN A 98 6.56 -6.67 -0.63
C ASN A 98 7.82 -5.79 -0.81
N GLU A 99 8.95 -6.19 -0.20
CA GLU A 99 10.22 -5.50 -0.39
C GLU A 99 10.69 -5.57 -1.85
N PHE A 100 10.52 -6.72 -2.51
CA PHE A 100 10.85 -6.87 -3.93
C PHE A 100 9.96 -6.00 -4.81
N TYR A 101 8.64 -6.18 -4.74
CA TYR A 101 7.73 -5.50 -5.68
C TYR A 101 7.64 -3.99 -5.47
N SER A 102 7.98 -3.49 -4.29
CA SER A 102 8.12 -2.05 -4.03
C SER A 102 9.41 -1.43 -4.59
N ASN A 103 10.44 -2.23 -4.86
CA ASN A 103 11.72 -1.75 -5.38
C ASN A 103 11.93 -2.05 -6.87
N VAL A 104 10.93 -2.61 -7.56
CA VAL A 104 10.99 -2.94 -8.98
C VAL A 104 10.10 -2.00 -9.78
N LYS A 105 10.65 -1.43 -10.87
CA LYS A 105 9.88 -0.63 -11.82
C LYS A 105 9.03 -1.55 -12.69
N PHE A 106 7.72 -1.32 -12.68
CA PHE A 106 6.78 -2.06 -13.54
C PHE A 106 6.90 -1.58 -14.99
N ASP A 107 6.84 -2.52 -15.93
CA ASP A 107 6.84 -2.25 -17.36
C ASP A 107 5.47 -1.71 -17.80
N GLN A 108 5.44 -0.43 -18.18
CA GLN A 108 4.21 0.28 -18.52
C GLN A 108 3.58 -0.20 -19.84
N THR A 109 4.35 -0.85 -20.73
CA THR A 109 3.82 -1.38 -21.97
C THR A 109 3.05 -2.67 -21.71
N HIS A 110 3.64 -3.60 -20.94
CA HIS A 110 2.95 -4.83 -20.53
C HIS A 110 1.77 -4.53 -19.60
N LEU A 111 1.87 -3.56 -18.68
CA LEU A 111 0.74 -3.14 -17.84
C LEU A 111 -0.46 -2.62 -18.65
N ARG A 112 -0.20 -1.77 -19.67
CA ARG A 112 -1.26 -1.28 -20.55
C ARG A 112 -1.89 -2.42 -21.35
N ALA A 113 -1.07 -3.31 -21.89
CA ALA A 113 -1.57 -4.50 -22.60
C ALA A 113 -2.43 -5.38 -21.69
N LEU A 114 -1.97 -5.68 -20.47
CA LEU A 114 -2.70 -6.48 -19.49
C LEU A 114 -4.08 -5.89 -19.20
N ARG A 115 -4.15 -4.58 -18.94
CA ARG A 115 -5.42 -3.88 -18.66
C ARG A 115 -6.39 -3.97 -19.83
N THR A 116 -5.91 -3.76 -21.05
CA THR A 116 -6.74 -3.85 -22.27
C THR A 116 -7.26 -5.27 -22.49
N LEU A 117 -6.38 -6.28 -22.42
CA LEU A 117 -6.72 -7.67 -22.72
C LEU A 117 -7.65 -8.28 -21.67
N VAL A 118 -7.49 -7.94 -20.39
CA VAL A 118 -8.44 -8.33 -19.33
C VAL A 118 -9.80 -7.67 -19.54
N GLY A 119 -9.81 -6.41 -19.99
CA GLY A 119 -11.05 -5.71 -20.37
C GLY A 119 -11.78 -6.42 -21.51
N GLN A 120 -11.07 -6.86 -22.54
CA GLN A 120 -11.62 -7.66 -23.65
C GLN A 120 -12.20 -9.00 -23.18
N ARG A 121 -11.62 -9.60 -22.14
CA ARG A 121 -12.13 -10.82 -21.49
C ARG A 121 -13.37 -10.59 -20.60
N GLY A 122 -13.85 -9.35 -20.49
CA GLY A 122 -15.00 -9.00 -19.65
C GLY A 122 -14.65 -8.77 -18.17
N GLY A 123 -13.38 -8.49 -17.87
CA GLY A 123 -12.91 -8.13 -16.54
C GLY A 123 -12.42 -9.30 -15.68
N LEU A 124 -11.93 -8.97 -14.48
CA LEU A 124 -11.22 -9.91 -13.61
C LEU A 124 -12.03 -11.16 -13.21
N LYS A 125 -13.36 -11.03 -13.09
CA LYS A 125 -14.24 -12.14 -12.68
C LYS A 125 -14.44 -13.21 -13.76
N LYS A 126 -13.97 -12.97 -14.99
CA LYS A 126 -14.08 -13.90 -16.13
C LYS A 126 -12.85 -14.79 -16.32
N LEU A 127 -11.81 -14.57 -15.53
CA LEU A 127 -10.59 -15.37 -15.56
C LEU A 127 -10.81 -16.68 -14.79
N GLY A 128 -10.43 -17.79 -15.40
CA GLY A 128 -10.60 -19.15 -14.89
C GLY A 128 -9.37 -19.73 -14.20
N ILE A 129 -8.15 -19.25 -14.49
CA ILE A 129 -6.96 -19.69 -13.75
C ILE A 129 -7.06 -19.24 -12.30
N HIS A 130 -7.02 -20.21 -11.38
CA HIS A 130 -7.12 -19.96 -9.95
C HIS A 130 -6.04 -18.99 -9.47
N GLY A 131 -6.47 -17.86 -8.89
CA GLY A 131 -5.60 -16.82 -8.36
C GLY A 131 -5.15 -15.76 -9.37
N LEU A 132 -5.38 -15.94 -10.68
CA LEU A 132 -4.97 -14.96 -11.69
C LEU A 132 -5.66 -13.60 -11.49
N SER A 133 -6.96 -13.61 -11.19
CA SER A 133 -7.71 -12.38 -10.88
C SER A 133 -7.08 -11.64 -9.69
N ASN A 134 -6.73 -12.36 -8.62
CA ASN A 134 -6.09 -11.78 -7.44
C ASN A 134 -4.73 -11.16 -7.77
N ILE A 135 -3.91 -11.85 -8.56
CA ILE A 135 -2.61 -11.34 -9.01
C ILE A 135 -2.83 -10.03 -9.78
N ILE A 136 -3.68 -10.02 -10.81
CA ILE A 136 -3.90 -8.83 -11.63
C ILE A 136 -4.52 -7.68 -10.82
N SER A 137 -5.46 -7.96 -9.92
CA SER A 137 -6.05 -6.95 -9.02
C SER A 137 -5.00 -6.34 -8.10
N MET A 138 -4.06 -7.14 -7.60
CA MET A 138 -2.97 -6.68 -6.75
C MET A 138 -2.01 -5.79 -7.55
N ILE A 139 -1.63 -6.20 -8.76
CA ILE A 139 -0.77 -5.41 -9.66
C ILE A 139 -1.40 -4.05 -9.94
N ASP A 140 -2.69 -4.03 -10.29
CA ASP A 140 -3.41 -2.81 -10.62
C ASP A 140 -3.51 -1.87 -9.41
N THR A 141 -3.87 -2.39 -8.24
CA THR A 141 -3.99 -1.59 -7.01
C THR A 141 -2.63 -1.06 -6.56
N PHE A 142 -1.59 -1.88 -6.63
CA PHE A 142 -0.23 -1.50 -6.22
C PHE A 142 0.36 -0.42 -7.13
N GLN A 143 0.24 -0.58 -8.45
CA GLN A 143 0.65 0.45 -9.41
C GLN A 143 -0.13 1.75 -9.21
N SER A 144 -1.43 1.64 -8.93
CA SER A 144 -2.29 2.80 -8.70
C SER A 144 -1.90 3.52 -7.41
N LEU A 145 -1.56 2.78 -6.35
CA LEU A 145 -1.05 3.33 -5.11
C LEU A 145 0.29 4.06 -5.33
N MET A 146 1.26 3.44 -6.02
CA MET A 146 2.56 4.06 -6.33
C MET A 146 2.47 5.40 -7.06
N CYS A 147 1.41 5.61 -7.84
CA CYS A 147 1.18 6.83 -8.60
C CYS A 147 0.04 7.70 -8.05
N LEU A 148 -0.58 7.31 -6.93
CA LEU A 148 -1.81 7.91 -6.40
C LEU A 148 -2.92 8.11 -7.44
N ASN A 149 -3.07 7.14 -8.35
CA ASN A 149 -4.08 7.12 -9.39
C ASN A 149 -5.25 6.20 -9.00
N LYS A 150 -6.38 6.36 -9.68
CA LYS A 150 -7.51 5.42 -9.57
C LYS A 150 -7.13 4.06 -10.16
N PRO A 151 -7.40 2.93 -9.46
CA PRO A 151 -7.35 1.60 -10.03
C PRO A 151 -8.24 1.48 -11.27
N ARG A 152 -7.82 0.65 -12.23
CA ARG A 152 -8.50 0.46 -13.51
C ARG A 152 -9.58 -0.61 -13.43
N PHE A 153 -9.44 -1.55 -12.51
CA PHE A 153 -10.43 -2.61 -12.30
C PHE A 153 -11.28 -2.34 -11.06
N GLU A 154 -12.53 -2.79 -11.11
CA GLU A 154 -13.39 -2.89 -9.93
C GLU A 154 -12.76 -3.79 -8.86
N PRO A 155 -13.02 -3.52 -7.56
CA PRO A 155 -12.46 -4.32 -6.49
C PRO A 155 -13.00 -5.75 -6.56
N LEU A 156 -12.11 -6.73 -6.43
CA LEU A 156 -12.51 -8.15 -6.42
C LEU A 156 -13.35 -8.50 -5.19
N PHE A 157 -13.03 -7.89 -4.05
CA PHE A 157 -13.66 -8.16 -2.77
C PHE A 157 -14.26 -6.90 -2.19
N SER A 158 -15.46 -7.04 -1.61
CA SER A 158 -16.08 -5.97 -0.83
C SER A 158 -15.33 -5.78 0.48
N ALA A 159 -14.83 -4.57 0.72
CA ALA A 159 -14.17 -4.22 1.99
C ALA A 159 -15.10 -4.48 3.19
N SER A 160 -16.41 -4.23 3.07
CA SER A 160 -17.36 -4.47 4.17
C SER A 160 -17.61 -5.94 4.43
N ALA A 161 -17.66 -6.76 3.38
CA ALA A 161 -17.80 -8.21 3.57
C ALA A 161 -16.55 -8.78 4.26
N LEU A 162 -15.36 -8.37 3.83
CA LEU A 162 -14.12 -8.80 4.47
C LEU A 162 -14.01 -8.31 5.93
N SER A 163 -14.36 -7.05 6.19
CA SER A 163 -14.41 -6.52 7.57
C SER A 163 -15.35 -7.33 8.47
N ALA A 164 -16.52 -7.74 7.97
CA ALA A 164 -17.44 -8.58 8.75
C ALA A 164 -16.79 -9.93 9.11
N VAL A 165 -16.12 -10.59 8.16
CA VAL A 165 -15.37 -11.84 8.41
C VAL A 165 -14.29 -11.65 9.47
N LEU A 166 -13.58 -10.51 9.47
CA LEU A 166 -12.57 -10.23 10.50
C LEU A 166 -13.18 -10.12 11.91
N GLN A 167 -14.40 -9.58 12.01
CA GLN A 167 -15.08 -9.37 13.28
C GLN A 167 -15.68 -10.66 13.87
N GLU A 168 -15.94 -11.68 13.05
CA GLU A 168 -16.46 -12.98 13.51
C GLU A 168 -15.54 -13.67 14.52
N THR A 169 -14.23 -13.39 14.48
CA THR A 169 -13.24 -14.00 15.37
C THR A 169 -12.92 -13.17 16.60
N TRP A 170 -13.47 -11.97 16.73
CA TRP A 170 -13.15 -11.04 17.82
C TRP A 170 -13.55 -11.59 19.19
N ASP A 171 -12.67 -11.41 20.18
CA ASP A 171 -12.98 -11.67 21.58
C ASP A 171 -13.52 -10.42 22.30
N ASP A 172 -13.97 -10.59 23.54
CA ASP A 172 -14.54 -9.51 24.35
C ASP A 172 -13.57 -8.33 24.54
N VAL A 173 -12.27 -8.62 24.60
CA VAL A 173 -11.23 -7.58 24.75
C VAL A 173 -11.15 -6.74 23.47
N THR A 174 -11.15 -7.38 22.30
CA THR A 174 -11.16 -6.69 21.01
C THR A 174 -12.43 -5.86 20.83
N TRP A 175 -13.62 -6.41 21.15
CA TRP A 175 -14.87 -5.65 21.12
C TRP A 175 -14.86 -4.44 22.07
N THR A 176 -14.36 -4.62 23.29
CA THR A 176 -14.26 -3.55 24.29
C THR A 176 -13.32 -2.44 23.85
N ARG A 177 -12.17 -2.78 23.26
CA ARG A 177 -11.22 -1.81 22.72
C ARG A 177 -11.85 -1.01 21.58
N PHE A 178 -12.46 -1.71 20.62
CA PHE A 178 -13.11 -1.07 19.47
C PHE A 178 -14.23 -0.12 19.90
N GLY A 179 -15.07 -0.52 20.86
CA GLY A 179 -16.19 0.29 21.36
C GLY A 179 -15.79 1.54 22.14
N LYS A 180 -14.52 1.65 22.59
CA LYS A 180 -14.00 2.81 23.32
C LYS A 180 -13.28 3.83 22.42
N GLN A 181 -13.16 3.55 21.13
CA GLN A 181 -12.45 4.44 20.21
C GLN A 181 -13.23 5.75 20.02
N GLU A 182 -12.55 6.87 20.20
CA GLU A 182 -13.07 8.18 19.84
C GLU A 182 -13.06 8.35 18.31
N ASP A 183 -13.86 9.29 17.80
CA ASP A 183 -13.89 9.62 16.37
C ASP A 183 -13.50 11.08 16.15
N GLY A 184 -12.21 11.32 15.92
CA GLY A 184 -11.66 12.61 15.54
C GLY A 184 -11.95 13.01 14.09
N PHE A 185 -12.54 12.12 13.27
CA PHE A 185 -12.86 12.40 11.87
C PHE A 185 -14.29 12.90 11.65
N GLN A 186 -15.01 13.29 12.70
CA GLN A 186 -16.38 13.83 12.62
C GLN A 186 -16.51 15.03 11.68
N PHE A 187 -15.45 15.85 11.55
CA PHE A 187 -15.45 16.99 10.61
C PHE A 187 -15.70 16.57 9.15
N LEU A 188 -15.45 15.30 8.81
CA LEU A 188 -15.72 14.77 7.48
C LEU A 188 -17.21 14.77 7.14
N ASP A 189 -18.12 14.79 8.12
CA ASP A 189 -19.57 14.82 7.88
C ASP A 189 -20.04 16.09 7.18
N ASN A 190 -19.20 17.14 7.15
CA ASN A 190 -19.45 18.37 6.43
C ASN A 190 -19.18 18.28 4.91
N TYR A 191 -18.66 17.14 4.42
CA TYR A 191 -18.33 16.94 3.01
C TYR A 191 -19.19 15.85 2.38
N GLU A 192 -19.57 16.04 1.12
CA GLU A 192 -20.42 15.12 0.36
C GLU A 192 -19.87 13.68 0.32
N ASP A 193 -18.58 13.50 0.04
CA ASP A 193 -17.90 12.19 0.05
C ASP A 193 -17.38 11.77 1.43
N GLY A 194 -17.62 12.58 2.47
CA GLY A 194 -17.12 12.38 3.83
C GLY A 194 -17.48 11.01 4.40
N PHE A 195 -18.73 10.58 4.19
CA PHE A 195 -19.21 9.28 4.64
C PHE A 195 -18.41 8.10 4.04
N ARG A 196 -17.92 8.23 2.79
CA ARG A 196 -17.13 7.18 2.14
C ARG A 196 -15.75 7.06 2.77
N LEU A 197 -15.09 8.20 3.02
CA LEU A 197 -13.80 8.23 3.70
C LEU A 197 -13.93 7.74 5.16
N ARG A 198 -14.96 8.18 5.90
CA ARG A 198 -15.24 7.68 7.25
C ARG A 198 -15.47 6.17 7.27
N ARG A 199 -16.19 5.63 6.29
CA ARG A 199 -16.36 4.17 6.17
C ARG A 199 -15.02 3.45 5.96
N ILE A 200 -14.11 3.98 5.14
CA ILE A 200 -12.77 3.41 4.96
C ILE A 200 -11.97 3.47 6.28
N ILE A 201 -12.03 4.59 7.00
CA ILE A 201 -11.35 4.77 8.30
C ILE A 201 -11.92 3.78 9.33
N PHE A 202 -13.24 3.64 9.42
CA PHE A 202 -13.90 2.68 10.30
C PHE A 202 -13.46 1.23 10.03
N GLN A 203 -13.39 0.85 8.74
CA GLN A 203 -12.91 -0.48 8.35
C GLN A 203 -11.40 -0.65 8.58
N THR A 204 -10.63 0.43 8.49
CA THR A 204 -9.21 0.44 8.90
C THR A 204 -9.06 0.18 10.39
N ARG A 205 -9.95 0.75 11.23
CA ARG A 205 -9.97 0.46 12.67
C ARG A 205 -10.30 -1.00 12.98
N ILE A 206 -11.24 -1.60 12.24
CA ILE A 206 -11.50 -3.05 12.33
C ILE A 206 -10.25 -3.86 12.01
N LEU A 207 -9.53 -3.48 10.96
CA LEU A 207 -8.28 -4.15 10.60
C LEU A 207 -7.22 -4.02 11.70
N LEU A 208 -7.09 -2.86 12.34
CA LEU A 208 -6.17 -2.59 13.44
C LEU A 208 -6.51 -3.39 14.72
N GLU A 209 -7.78 -3.48 15.09
CA GLU A 209 -8.17 -4.26 16.26
C GLU A 209 -8.02 -5.76 16.02
N THR A 210 -8.27 -6.21 14.79
CA THR A 210 -7.92 -7.56 14.36
C THR A 210 -6.40 -7.78 14.48
N TYR A 211 -5.58 -6.75 14.23
CA TYR A 211 -4.13 -6.85 14.44
C TYR A 211 -3.75 -7.07 15.89
N SER A 212 -4.36 -6.31 16.79
CA SER A 212 -4.21 -6.56 18.21
C SER A 212 -4.49 -8.02 18.57
N LEU A 213 -5.54 -8.60 17.97
CA LEU A 213 -5.89 -10.01 18.17
C LEU A 213 -4.83 -10.98 17.61
N PHE A 214 -4.31 -10.76 16.40
CA PHE A 214 -3.22 -11.58 15.85
C PHE A 214 -1.99 -11.61 16.76
N LEU A 215 -1.61 -10.46 17.34
CA LEU A 215 -0.45 -10.39 18.23
C LEU A 215 -0.69 -11.07 19.57
N ARG A 216 -1.91 -10.96 20.11
CA ARG A 216 -2.24 -11.44 21.45
C ARG A 216 -2.72 -12.89 21.48
N ASN A 217 -3.43 -13.35 20.44
CA ASN A 217 -3.94 -14.71 20.30
C ASN A 217 -3.99 -15.16 18.81
N PRO A 218 -2.85 -15.54 18.21
CA PRO A 218 -2.78 -15.97 16.81
C PRO A 218 -3.66 -17.17 16.46
N ARG A 219 -4.05 -18.00 17.45
CA ARG A 219 -4.88 -19.19 17.22
C ARG A 219 -6.36 -18.85 17.00
N GLN A 220 -6.80 -17.73 17.56
CA GLN A 220 -8.17 -17.25 17.41
C GLN A 220 -8.30 -16.25 16.25
N ALA A 221 -7.22 -15.58 15.89
CA ALA A 221 -7.21 -14.62 14.81
C ALA A 221 -7.66 -15.23 13.47
N PRO A 222 -8.28 -14.45 12.58
CA PRO A 222 -8.79 -14.94 11.30
C PRO A 222 -7.62 -15.33 10.37
N ASP A 223 -7.92 -15.91 9.21
CA ASP A 223 -6.89 -16.14 8.19
C ASP A 223 -6.23 -14.81 7.80
N LEU A 224 -4.90 -14.75 7.89
CA LEU A 224 -4.09 -13.58 7.55
C LEU A 224 -4.38 -13.06 6.13
N MET A 225 -4.71 -13.94 5.19
CA MET A 225 -5.09 -13.54 3.83
C MET A 225 -6.36 -12.69 3.81
N VAL A 226 -7.32 -12.90 4.73
CA VAL A 226 -8.49 -12.03 4.85
C VAL A 226 -8.07 -10.62 5.25
N ALA A 227 -7.13 -10.49 6.19
CA ALA A 227 -6.59 -9.17 6.59
C ALA A 227 -5.82 -8.50 5.43
N VAL A 228 -5.02 -9.27 4.68
CA VAL A 228 -4.29 -8.78 3.50
C VAL A 228 -5.24 -8.27 2.43
N HIS A 229 -6.29 -9.04 2.11
CA HIS A 229 -7.33 -8.64 1.16
C HIS A 229 -8.14 -7.45 1.66
N THR A 230 -8.47 -7.39 2.95
CA THR A 230 -9.20 -6.26 3.56
C THR A 230 -8.40 -4.98 3.34
N ARG A 231 -7.12 -4.99 3.70
CA ARG A 231 -6.24 -3.84 3.50
C ARG A 231 -6.16 -3.43 2.04
N ARG A 232 -6.07 -4.38 1.10
CA ARG A 232 -6.01 -4.06 -0.34
C ARG A 232 -7.31 -3.44 -0.83
N SER A 233 -8.45 -3.97 -0.41
CA SER A 233 -9.75 -3.38 -0.73
C SER A 233 -9.91 -1.97 -0.15
N LEU A 234 -9.36 -1.70 1.04
CA LEU A 234 -9.36 -0.36 1.63
C LEU A 234 -8.46 0.62 0.87
N GLN A 235 -7.25 0.19 0.49
CA GLN A 235 -6.36 0.99 -0.37
C GLN A 235 -7.02 1.31 -1.71
N HIS A 236 -7.63 0.31 -2.34
CA HIS A 236 -8.39 0.47 -3.58
C HIS A 236 -9.53 1.49 -3.41
N ALA A 237 -10.35 1.33 -2.38
CA ALA A 237 -11.45 2.25 -2.09
C ALA A 237 -10.99 3.68 -1.81
N ALA A 238 -9.87 3.87 -1.11
CA ALA A 238 -9.30 5.18 -0.81
C ALA A 238 -8.77 5.88 -2.08
N LEU A 239 -8.19 5.13 -3.01
CA LEU A 239 -7.74 5.66 -4.30
C LEU A 239 -8.90 6.00 -5.26
N LEU A 240 -10.07 5.40 -5.07
CA LEU A 240 -11.27 5.72 -5.86
C LEU A 240 -11.94 7.04 -5.44
N LEU A 241 -11.64 7.56 -4.25
CA LEU A 241 -12.11 8.87 -3.83
C LEU A 241 -11.45 9.96 -4.69
N ASP A 242 -12.26 10.85 -5.23
CA ASP A 242 -11.78 11.97 -6.03
C ASP A 242 -10.95 12.93 -5.19
N HIS A 243 -9.96 13.54 -5.85
CA HIS A 243 -9.26 14.69 -5.28
C HIS A 243 -10.25 15.83 -5.08
N ARG A 244 -10.26 16.40 -3.88
CA ARG A 244 -11.17 17.49 -3.50
C ARG A 244 -10.38 18.79 -3.34
N ALA A 245 -11.01 19.91 -3.68
CA ALA A 245 -10.40 21.23 -3.51
C ALA A 245 -10.28 21.62 -2.03
N GLU A 246 -11.15 21.04 -1.19
CA GLU A 246 -11.20 21.27 0.24
C GLU A 246 -10.00 20.60 0.95
N CYS A 247 -9.10 21.43 1.49
CA CYS A 247 -7.80 20.98 1.99
C CYS A 247 -7.89 19.99 3.16
N LEU A 248 -8.81 20.19 4.11
CA LEU A 248 -9.00 19.26 5.24
C LEU A 248 -9.44 17.87 4.79
N PHE A 249 -10.38 17.78 3.85
CA PHE A 249 -10.81 16.50 3.30
C PHE A 249 -9.64 15.82 2.58
N GLU A 250 -8.92 16.57 1.75
CA GLU A 250 -7.80 16.03 0.98
C GLU A 250 -6.64 15.59 1.88
N ALA A 251 -6.35 16.34 2.95
CA ALA A 251 -5.36 15.95 3.95
C ALA A 251 -5.76 14.64 4.64
N ALA A 252 -7.03 14.48 4.99
CA ALA A 252 -7.55 13.26 5.61
C ALA A 252 -7.44 12.07 4.66
N ARG A 253 -7.81 12.26 3.38
CA ARG A 253 -7.72 11.24 2.33
C ARG A 253 -6.28 10.79 2.12
N LEU A 254 -5.35 11.73 1.92
CA LEU A 254 -3.93 11.43 1.69
C LEU A 254 -3.27 10.79 2.92
N ALA A 255 -3.50 11.32 4.12
CA ALA A 255 -2.96 10.75 5.35
C ALA A 255 -3.53 9.34 5.63
N ALA A 256 -4.81 9.07 5.33
CA ALA A 256 -5.38 7.73 5.43
C ALA A 256 -4.77 6.76 4.40
N ILE A 257 -4.50 7.21 3.17
CA ILE A 257 -3.79 6.41 2.16
C ILE A 257 -2.37 6.08 2.63
N ILE A 258 -1.65 7.06 3.18
CA ILE A 258 -0.33 6.86 3.78
C ILE A 258 -0.40 5.86 4.93
N PHE A 259 -1.34 6.02 5.86
CA PHE A 259 -1.53 5.08 6.96
C PHE A 259 -1.77 3.64 6.45
N LEU A 260 -2.66 3.47 5.47
CA LEU A 260 -2.93 2.17 4.86
C LEU A 260 -1.73 1.63 4.08
N ALA A 261 -0.88 2.48 3.50
CA ALA A 261 0.35 2.07 2.83
C ALA A 261 1.41 1.61 3.84
N GLU A 262 1.49 2.25 5.00
CA GLU A 262 2.52 2.03 6.02
C GLU A 262 2.15 0.98 7.08
N LEU A 263 0.88 0.56 7.16
CA LEU A 263 0.42 -0.46 8.11
C LEU A 263 1.28 -1.76 8.02
N GLY A 264 1.85 -2.25 9.13
CA GLY A 264 3.04 -3.11 9.15
C GLY A 264 2.94 -4.53 8.57
N TRP A 265 1.74 -5.08 8.38
CA TRP A 265 1.57 -6.50 8.02
C TRP A 265 2.05 -6.98 6.65
N THR A 266 2.36 -6.07 5.73
CA THR A 266 2.85 -6.44 4.40
C THR A 266 3.93 -5.48 3.92
N LEU A 267 4.75 -4.93 4.84
CA LEU A 267 5.70 -3.83 4.56
C LEU A 267 5.08 -2.59 3.88
N PRO A 268 5.77 -1.44 3.96
CA PRO A 268 5.37 -0.24 3.24
C PRO A 268 5.58 -0.37 1.73
N VAL A 269 4.76 0.38 0.97
CA VAL A 269 5.03 0.63 -0.44
C VAL A 269 6.22 1.56 -0.55
N VAL A 270 7.41 0.97 -0.66
CA VAL A 270 8.65 1.66 -1.02
C VAL A 270 8.57 2.07 -2.49
N GLY A 271 9.20 3.17 -2.87
CA GLY A 271 9.25 3.65 -4.26
C GLY A 271 8.62 5.03 -4.45
N GLY A 272 8.14 5.32 -5.67
CA GLY A 272 7.60 6.64 -6.04
C GLY A 272 6.34 7.07 -5.27
N PHE A 273 5.72 6.14 -4.51
CA PHE A 273 4.63 6.43 -3.59
C PHE A 273 5.01 7.50 -2.58
N GLN A 274 6.11 7.27 -1.83
CA GLN A 274 6.53 8.16 -0.75
C GLN A 274 6.76 9.56 -1.28
N ASP A 275 7.44 9.69 -2.43
CA ASP A 275 7.70 11.00 -3.02
C ASP A 275 6.43 11.74 -3.42
N THR A 276 5.50 11.05 -4.09
CA THR A 276 4.27 11.66 -4.58
C THR A 276 3.32 11.99 -3.42
N ALA A 277 3.11 11.04 -2.50
CA ALA A 277 2.20 11.18 -1.38
C ALA A 277 2.66 12.26 -0.39
N THR A 278 3.95 12.29 -0.05
CA THR A 278 4.49 13.32 0.85
C THR A 278 4.45 14.71 0.23
N ALA A 279 4.76 14.84 -1.06
CA ALA A 279 4.67 16.13 -1.75
C ALA A 279 3.23 16.68 -1.77
N LEU A 280 2.26 15.83 -2.10
CA LEU A 280 0.85 16.23 -2.13
C LEU A 280 0.32 16.55 -0.73
N LEU A 281 0.58 15.69 0.26
CA LEU A 281 0.13 15.92 1.63
C LEU A 281 0.74 17.21 2.20
N LEU A 282 2.04 17.44 2.01
CA LEU A 282 2.71 18.65 2.46
C LEU A 282 2.06 19.91 1.86
N ARG A 283 1.79 19.90 0.55
CA ARG A 283 1.11 21.00 -0.13
C ARG A 283 -0.28 21.24 0.47
N THR A 284 -1.04 20.17 0.70
CA THR A 284 -2.39 20.26 1.26
C THR A 284 -2.38 20.78 2.70
N LEU A 285 -1.41 20.37 3.52
CA LEU A 285 -1.26 20.88 4.89
C LEU A 285 -0.86 22.36 4.92
N LYS A 286 0.00 22.82 4.00
CA LYS A 286 0.30 24.25 3.82
C LYS A 286 -0.97 25.04 3.45
N GLU A 287 -1.82 24.50 2.58
CA GLU A 287 -3.12 25.10 2.25
C GLU A 287 -4.07 25.13 3.46
N CYS A 288 -4.10 24.08 4.30
CA CYS A 288 -4.82 24.09 5.58
C CYS A 288 -4.35 25.25 6.48
N GLY A 289 -3.06 25.56 6.51
CA GLY A 289 -2.53 26.70 7.24
C GLY A 289 -3.04 28.04 6.71
N LEU A 290 -3.03 28.22 5.39
CA LEU A 290 -3.58 29.43 4.74
C LEU A 290 -5.08 29.61 5.02
N GLN A 291 -5.84 28.51 5.15
CA GLN A 291 -7.27 28.51 5.44
C GLN A 291 -7.60 28.50 6.94
N GLN A 292 -6.63 28.74 7.82
CA GLN A 292 -6.83 28.80 9.27
C GLN A 292 -7.42 27.50 9.87
N CYS A 293 -7.06 26.35 9.27
CA CYS A 293 -7.50 25.06 9.79
C CYS A 293 -6.75 24.65 11.07
N TRP A 294 -5.55 25.17 11.32
CA TRP A 294 -4.82 24.92 12.58
C TRP A 294 -5.52 25.46 13.82
N GLN A 295 -6.32 26.52 13.71
CA GLN A 295 -7.10 27.04 14.82
C GLN A 295 -8.35 26.19 15.11
N THR A 296 -8.88 25.51 14.10
CA THR A 296 -10.16 24.79 14.19
C THR A 296 -9.99 23.27 14.34
N HIS A 297 -8.93 22.70 13.75
CA HIS A 297 -8.66 21.26 13.71
C HIS A 297 -7.19 20.92 14.06
N PRO A 298 -6.60 21.49 15.14
CA PRO A 298 -5.19 21.30 15.48
C PRO A 298 -4.82 19.83 15.69
N ASP A 299 -5.66 19.09 16.42
CA ASP A 299 -5.40 17.68 16.72
C ASP A 299 -5.25 16.84 15.44
N PHE A 300 -6.15 17.05 14.47
CA PHE A 300 -6.12 16.34 13.20
C PHE A 300 -4.87 16.69 12.37
N LEU A 301 -4.50 17.97 12.33
CA LEU A 301 -3.36 18.42 11.55
C LEU A 301 -2.03 17.97 12.17
N ILE A 302 -1.90 17.90 13.50
CA ILE A 302 -0.75 17.25 14.15
C ILE A 302 -0.67 15.79 13.71
N TRP A 303 -1.78 15.04 13.79
CA TRP A 303 -1.81 13.64 13.39
C TRP A 303 -1.41 13.45 11.92
N ALA A 304 -1.96 14.26 11.01
CA ALA A 304 -1.66 14.19 9.59
C ALA A 304 -0.21 14.57 9.28
N THR A 305 0.34 15.58 9.95
CA THR A 305 1.75 16.00 9.80
C THR A 305 2.71 14.92 10.27
N VAL A 306 2.44 14.25 11.40
CA VAL A 306 3.23 13.11 11.86
C VAL A 306 3.17 11.93 10.87
N MET A 307 2.01 11.65 10.31
CA MET A 307 1.88 10.63 9.26
C MET A 307 2.68 10.98 7.99
N GLY A 308 2.68 12.25 7.59
CA GLY A 308 3.48 12.73 6.47
C GLY A 308 4.99 12.66 6.75
N GLY A 309 5.41 13.04 7.95
CA GLY A 309 6.79 12.93 8.41
C GLY A 309 7.30 11.48 8.43
N LEU A 310 6.48 10.54 8.92
CA LEU A 310 6.76 9.10 8.84
C LEU A 310 6.97 8.65 7.38
N ALA A 311 6.09 9.05 6.46
CA ALA A 311 6.22 8.66 5.06
C ALA A 311 7.38 9.35 4.34
N ALA A 312 7.77 10.54 4.82
CA ALA A 312 8.90 11.32 4.34
C ALA A 312 10.23 10.86 4.94
N HIS A 313 10.26 9.81 5.76
CA HIS A 313 11.47 9.27 6.35
C HIS A 313 12.52 8.98 5.27
N GLN A 314 13.76 9.44 5.49
CA GLN A 314 14.87 9.38 4.54
C GLN A 314 14.65 10.14 3.22
N THR A 315 13.73 11.12 3.20
CA THR A 315 13.56 12.06 2.09
C THR A 315 13.87 13.49 2.53
N PRO A 316 14.27 14.39 1.62
CA PRO A 316 14.50 15.79 1.96
C PRO A 316 13.27 16.51 2.54
N ARG A 317 12.05 16.03 2.25
CA ARG A 317 10.80 16.66 2.71
C ARG A 317 10.52 16.47 4.20
N LEU A 318 11.28 15.61 4.89
CA LEU A 318 11.10 15.41 6.33
C LEU A 318 11.18 16.74 7.09
N ARG A 319 12.13 17.61 6.71
CA ARG A 319 12.29 18.95 7.30
C ARG A 319 11.04 19.80 7.12
N ASP A 320 10.44 19.82 5.93
CA ASP A 320 9.22 20.60 5.68
C ASP A 320 8.05 20.16 6.59
N PHE A 321 7.93 18.86 6.91
CA PHE A 321 6.93 18.38 7.86
C PHE A 321 7.26 18.77 9.30
N ALA A 322 8.54 18.78 9.68
CA ALA A 322 8.98 19.27 10.99
C ALA A 322 8.67 20.76 11.16
N GLU A 323 8.95 21.58 10.16
CA GLU A 323 8.64 23.02 10.14
C GLU A 323 7.13 23.27 10.31
N LEU A 324 6.27 22.48 9.64
CA LEU A 324 4.82 22.56 9.80
C LEU A 324 4.33 22.27 11.23
N LEU A 325 5.04 21.43 11.99
CA LEU A 325 4.70 21.22 13.40
C LEU A 325 4.95 22.47 14.25
N GLY A 326 5.80 23.39 13.80
CA GLY A 326 5.98 24.70 14.44
C GLY A 326 4.71 25.57 14.44
N GLU A 327 3.75 25.30 13.55
CA GLU A 327 2.44 25.97 13.54
C GLU A 327 1.46 25.38 14.57
N ALA A 328 1.79 24.23 15.18
CA ALA A 328 0.93 23.59 16.14
C ALA A 328 0.87 24.36 17.47
N SER A 329 -0.31 24.39 18.09
CA SER A 329 -0.47 24.93 19.45
C SER A 329 0.19 24.06 20.52
N LEU A 330 0.54 22.82 20.18
CA LEU A 330 1.22 21.87 21.06
C LEU A 330 2.75 22.12 20.98
N PRO A 331 3.44 22.31 22.11
CA PRO A 331 4.89 22.42 22.11
C PRO A 331 5.55 21.18 21.50
N VAL A 332 6.39 21.36 20.47
CA VAL A 332 7.09 20.28 19.80
C VAL A 332 8.35 19.90 20.59
N THR A 333 8.16 19.22 21.71
CA THR A 333 9.24 18.77 22.61
C THR A 333 9.23 17.25 22.77
N LYS A 334 10.37 16.65 23.13
CA LYS A 334 10.47 15.20 23.36
C LYS A 334 9.50 14.73 24.47
N ASP A 335 9.27 15.57 25.48
CA ASP A 335 8.34 15.28 26.58
C ASP A 335 6.87 15.21 26.14
N SER A 336 6.50 15.90 25.05
CA SER A 336 5.12 15.94 24.55
C SER A 336 4.72 14.72 23.72
N TRP A 337 5.66 13.81 23.40
CA TRP A 337 5.38 12.63 22.57
C TRP A 337 4.20 11.78 23.10
N LEU A 338 4.10 11.59 24.42
CA LEU A 338 3.01 10.82 25.00
C LEU A 338 1.64 11.47 24.75
N GLN A 339 1.59 12.81 24.69
CA GLN A 339 0.38 13.55 24.34
C GLN A 339 0.03 13.37 22.86
N VAL A 340 1.01 13.43 21.96
CA VAL A 340 0.84 13.17 20.52
C VAL A 340 0.33 11.75 20.28
N LYS A 341 0.94 10.77 20.95
CA LYS A 341 0.51 9.37 20.89
C LYS A 341 -0.93 9.20 21.39
N SER A 342 -1.29 9.84 22.50
CA SER A 342 -2.65 9.79 23.05
C SER A 342 -3.67 10.45 22.12
N LEU A 343 -3.32 11.58 21.51
CA LEU A 343 -4.12 12.28 20.51
C LEU A 343 -4.38 11.40 19.28
N SER A 344 -3.40 10.60 18.83
CA SER A 344 -3.58 9.69 17.70
C SER A 344 -4.69 8.64 17.90
N LEU A 345 -5.04 8.32 19.16
CA LEU A 345 -6.12 7.38 19.48
C LEU A 345 -7.49 7.87 19.01
N LYS A 346 -7.68 9.19 18.85
CA LYS A 346 -8.89 9.77 18.27
C LYS A 346 -9.02 9.51 16.78
N PHE A 347 -7.90 9.27 16.10
CA PHE A 347 -7.82 9.14 14.64
C PHE A 347 -7.54 7.69 14.23
N LEU A 348 -6.41 7.45 13.58
CA LEU A 348 -5.85 6.11 13.40
C LEU A 348 -4.58 6.04 14.27
N PRO A 349 -4.53 5.14 15.26
CA PRO A 349 -3.54 5.21 16.32
C PRO A 349 -2.11 4.89 15.86
N PHE A 350 -1.13 5.58 16.45
CA PHE A 350 0.29 5.28 16.29
C PHE A 350 0.70 4.09 17.18
N GLU A 351 0.17 2.92 16.87
CA GLU A 351 0.42 1.66 17.58
C GLU A 351 1.33 0.71 16.78
N TYR A 352 1.83 -0.32 17.47
CA TYR A 352 2.63 -1.40 16.89
C TYR A 352 3.91 -0.86 16.21
N GLU A 353 4.22 -1.29 14.99
CA GLU A 353 5.41 -0.83 14.26
C GLU A 353 5.39 0.68 13.94
N LEU A 354 4.19 1.32 13.92
CA LEU A 354 4.07 2.76 13.69
C LEU A 354 4.53 3.57 14.89
N THR A 355 4.44 3.06 16.12
CA THR A 355 4.86 3.80 17.31
C THR A 355 6.33 4.22 17.20
N GLY A 356 7.22 3.29 16.84
CA GLY A 356 8.65 3.56 16.78
C GLY A 356 9.02 4.54 15.66
N THR A 357 8.39 4.40 14.50
CA THR A 357 8.67 5.24 13.32
C THR A 357 8.10 6.65 13.45
N CYS A 358 6.87 6.80 13.96
CA CYS A 358 6.30 8.11 14.28
C CYS A 358 7.09 8.81 15.40
N HIS A 359 7.54 8.08 16.43
CA HIS A 359 8.34 8.65 17.50
C HIS A 359 9.70 9.15 17.00
N ALA A 360 10.37 8.37 16.15
CA ALA A 360 11.63 8.76 15.55
C ALA A 360 11.51 10.06 14.73
N PHE A 361 10.43 10.19 13.95
CA PHE A 361 10.14 11.46 13.26
C PHE A 361 9.91 12.61 14.25
N TRP A 362 9.14 12.37 15.32
CA TRP A 362 8.87 13.39 16.34
C TRP A 362 10.17 13.88 17.01
N ASP A 363 11.06 12.97 17.40
CA ASP A 363 12.37 13.30 17.97
C ASP A 363 13.22 14.13 17.00
N GLU A 364 13.26 13.75 15.72
CA GLU A 364 13.99 14.50 14.68
C GLU A 364 13.42 15.90 14.47
N ALA A 365 12.09 16.04 14.47
CA ALA A 365 11.43 17.34 14.40
C ALA A 365 11.75 18.23 15.61
N CYS A 366 11.76 17.66 16.82
CA CYS A 366 12.19 18.37 18.03
C CYS A 366 13.63 18.88 17.91
N ASP A 367 14.55 18.05 17.44
CA ASP A 367 15.96 18.42 17.30
C ASP A 367 16.16 19.52 16.24
N LEU A 368 15.43 19.47 15.13
CA LEU A 368 15.46 20.49 14.08
C LEU A 368 14.96 21.85 14.58
N LEU A 369 13.78 21.89 15.21
CA LEU A 369 13.17 23.12 15.70
C LEU A 369 13.92 23.71 16.90
N SER A 370 14.57 22.88 17.71
CA SER A 370 15.42 23.35 18.81
C SER A 370 16.73 23.95 18.30
N GLY A 371 17.29 23.43 17.20
CA GLY A 371 18.52 23.94 16.59
C GLY A 371 18.36 25.32 15.95
N GLU A 372 17.19 25.62 15.39
CA GLU A 372 16.87 26.93 14.80
C GLU A 372 16.68 28.04 15.84
N LEU A 373 16.41 27.70 17.10
CA LEU A 373 16.30 28.67 18.20
C LEU A 373 17.67 29.16 18.72
N VAL A 374 18.79 28.53 18.30
CA VAL A 374 20.15 28.82 18.79
C VAL A 374 20.99 29.60 17.77
N THR A 375 20.49 29.79 16.55
CA THR A 375 21.11 30.61 15.48
C THR A 375 20.31 31.87 15.24
#